data_AF-A0A2V9FCE8-F1
#
_entry.id   AF-A0A2V9FCE8-F1
#
_cell.length_a   1.000
_cell.length_b   1.000
_cell.length_c   1.000
_cell.angle_alpha   90.00
_cell.angle_beta   90.00
_cell.angle_gamma   90.00
#
_symmetry.space_group_name_H-M   'P 1'
#
loop_
_entity.id
_entity.type
_entity.pdbx_description
1 polymer ?
#
loop_
_entity_poly.entity_id
_entity_poly.type
_entity_poly.pdbx_seq_one_letter_code
_entity_poly.pdbx_strand_id
1 'polypeptide(L)'
;MARKKEMRMNTSRFFLAGILGVSLLGVAAMPQATGNQVALIKQSSIVFAGTVSQLGATSFTGVPKSAQTAVVRVDSVLKKPSAVSLKKGDNVTVELKDPSAFQQGAQATFYTEGWIFGSGVAVKELGHEFKTSSGETPKPAGADEKTYQHAQEQIGDQELQDRLNSADFVVVGRVTDVHRWNAPKSATTRVSEHDPDWHEAVVEVQSVLKGAQVKGNKVVVRFPGRNDVAWVHSPKFAKNQQGIFCLSKDQASGVPTAMVGGRQVTVYTCLGHGDSLPMSDVPRVRSLLKN
;
A
#
# COMPACT_ATOMS: atom_id res chain seq x y z
N MET A 1 45.88 54.25 -41.13
CA MET A 1 46.28 54.12 -42.54
C MET A 1 47.49 53.19 -42.63
N ALA A 2 47.59 52.43 -43.71
CA ALA A 2 48.75 51.66 -44.21
C ALA A 2 49.13 50.33 -43.52
N ARG A 3 48.64 49.25 -44.15
CA ARG A 3 49.26 47.91 -44.24
C ARG A 3 50.66 47.98 -44.86
N LYS A 4 51.59 47.12 -44.41
CA LYS A 4 52.52 46.34 -45.28
C LYS A 4 53.13 45.21 -44.43
N LYS A 5 52.71 43.94 -44.65
CA LYS A 5 53.25 42.96 -45.61
C LYS A 5 54.62 42.43 -45.16
N GLU A 6 54.67 41.19 -44.67
CA GLU A 6 55.38 40.12 -45.38
C GLU A 6 55.07 38.73 -44.82
N MET A 7 55.01 37.79 -45.74
CA MET A 7 54.63 36.40 -45.61
C MET A 7 55.86 35.60 -46.02
N ARG A 8 56.30 34.64 -45.21
CA ARG A 8 57.09 33.50 -45.69
C ARG A 8 56.86 32.26 -44.82
N MET A 9 55.90 31.50 -45.33
CA MET A 9 55.81 30.04 -45.41
C MET A 9 57.06 29.26 -44.96
N ASN A 10 56.88 28.29 -44.05
CA ASN A 10 57.46 26.98 -44.31
C ASN A 10 56.54 25.86 -43.84
N THR A 11 56.38 24.91 -44.74
CA THR A 11 55.57 23.70 -44.73
C THR A 11 56.06 22.66 -43.72
N SER A 12 55.14 21.95 -43.05
CA SER A 12 55.24 20.49 -43.01
C SER A 12 53.91 19.83 -42.67
N ARG A 13 53.55 18.84 -43.49
CA ARG A 13 52.35 18.00 -43.42
C ARG A 13 52.63 16.83 -42.49
N PHE A 14 51.73 16.51 -41.55
CA PHE A 14 51.46 15.11 -41.17
C PHE A 14 49.99 14.96 -40.73
N PHE A 15 49.31 14.06 -41.44
CA PHE A 15 48.04 13.45 -41.07
C PHE A 15 48.26 12.52 -39.86
N LEU A 16 47.34 12.47 -38.88
CA LEU A 16 46.50 11.29 -38.59
C LEU A 16 45.54 11.54 -37.42
N ALA A 17 44.45 10.78 -37.42
CA ALA A 17 43.27 10.85 -36.57
C ALA A 17 43.51 10.66 -35.06
N GLY A 18 42.62 11.25 -34.25
CA GLY A 18 42.49 10.99 -32.82
C GLY A 18 41.23 11.66 -32.26
N ILE A 19 40.15 10.89 -32.17
CA ILE A 19 38.84 11.25 -31.61
C ILE A 19 38.87 11.04 -30.08
N LEU A 20 38.01 11.82 -29.37
CA LEU A 20 37.38 11.56 -28.07
C LEU A 20 38.06 12.06 -26.78
N GLY A 21 37.28 12.81 -25.97
CA GLY A 21 37.54 12.97 -24.55
C GLY A 21 36.92 14.19 -23.85
N VAL A 22 35.64 14.53 -24.09
CA VAL A 22 34.89 15.44 -23.21
C VAL A 22 34.26 14.62 -22.10
N SER A 23 34.73 14.79 -20.86
CA SER A 23 34.08 14.23 -19.67
C SER A 23 33.57 15.37 -18.80
N LEU A 24 32.34 15.81 -19.10
CA LEU A 24 31.49 16.56 -18.16
C LEU A 24 30.86 15.53 -17.22
N LEU A 25 31.40 15.41 -16.01
CA LEU A 25 30.76 14.69 -14.90
C LEU A 25 29.57 15.51 -14.40
N GLY A 26 28.42 15.30 -15.02
CA GLY A 26 27.12 15.69 -14.46
C GLY A 26 26.78 14.72 -13.33
N VAL A 27 26.90 15.17 -12.09
CA VAL A 27 26.36 14.45 -10.93
C VAL A 27 24.84 14.57 -11.01
N ALA A 28 24.18 13.53 -11.51
CA ALA A 28 22.73 13.41 -11.44
C ALA A 28 22.31 13.34 -9.96
N ALA A 29 21.77 14.44 -9.43
CA ALA A 29 21.09 14.42 -8.14
C ALA A 29 19.91 13.45 -8.24
N MET A 30 19.96 12.36 -7.47
CA MET A 30 18.84 11.44 -7.35
C MET A 30 17.63 12.15 -6.72
N PRO A 31 16.39 11.88 -7.17
CA PRO A 31 15.22 12.55 -6.64
C PRO A 31 14.93 12.05 -5.22
N GLN A 32 15.27 12.86 -4.21
CA GLN A 32 14.92 12.60 -2.80
C GLN A 32 13.43 12.84 -2.48
N ALA A 33 12.64 13.32 -3.44
CA ALA A 33 11.24 13.67 -3.23
C ALA A 33 10.30 12.45 -3.07
N THR A 34 10.62 11.29 -3.64
CA THR A 34 9.72 10.11 -3.63
C THR A 34 9.66 9.37 -2.30
N GLY A 35 10.75 9.33 -1.52
CA GLY A 35 10.79 8.60 -0.24
C GLY A 35 9.90 9.23 0.84
N ASN A 36 9.88 10.56 0.92
CA ASN A 36 9.07 11.30 1.89
C ASN A 36 7.57 11.19 1.58
N GLN A 37 7.22 11.22 0.29
CA GLN A 37 5.84 11.11 -0.18
C GLN A 37 5.21 9.75 0.18
N VAL A 38 5.92 8.64 -0.05
CA VAL A 38 5.43 7.29 0.30
C VAL A 38 5.21 7.16 1.81
N ALA A 39 6.09 7.74 2.63
CA ALA A 39 5.93 7.76 4.08
C ALA A 39 4.67 8.53 4.51
N LEU A 40 4.42 9.70 3.92
CA LEU A 40 3.22 10.50 4.18
C LEU A 40 1.93 9.78 3.75
N ILE A 41 1.92 9.10 2.60
CA ILE A 41 0.75 8.31 2.15
C ILE A 41 0.44 7.16 3.12
N LYS A 42 1.47 6.49 3.65
CA LYS A 42 1.32 5.41 4.63
C LYS A 42 0.71 5.91 5.94
N GLN A 43 1.19 7.05 6.45
CA GLN A 43 0.75 7.62 7.73
C GLN A 43 -0.61 8.33 7.64
N SER A 44 -0.98 8.85 6.47
CA SER A 44 -2.22 9.59 6.29
C SER A 44 -3.43 8.67 6.29
N SER A 45 -4.48 9.02 7.05
CA SER A 45 -5.78 8.35 6.94
C SER A 45 -6.64 8.98 5.84
N ILE A 46 -6.43 10.26 5.53
CA ILE A 46 -7.12 10.99 4.46
C ILE A 46 -6.10 11.75 3.61
N VAL A 47 -6.19 11.60 2.29
CA VAL A 47 -5.36 12.31 1.31
C VAL A 47 -6.27 12.92 0.25
N PHE A 48 -6.11 14.22 0.00
CA PHE A 48 -6.92 14.94 -0.99
C PHE A 48 -6.15 16.11 -1.60
N ALA A 49 -6.40 16.38 -2.89
CA ALA A 49 -5.95 17.61 -3.53
C ALA A 49 -6.98 18.70 -3.28
N GLY A 50 -6.52 19.91 -2.95
CA GLY A 50 -7.42 21.02 -2.67
C GLY A 50 -6.78 22.39 -2.87
N THR A 51 -7.66 23.39 -2.88
CA THR A 51 -7.31 24.80 -2.97
C THR A 51 -7.60 25.48 -1.63
N VAL A 52 -6.61 26.19 -1.08
CA VAL A 52 -6.78 26.97 0.16
C VAL A 52 -7.73 28.13 -0.10
N SER A 53 -8.95 28.05 0.44
CA SER A 53 -9.97 29.09 0.28
C SER A 53 -9.76 30.24 1.26
N GLN A 54 -9.41 29.94 2.52
CA GLN A 54 -9.22 30.94 3.59
C GLN A 54 -8.19 30.45 4.61
N LEU A 55 -7.31 31.34 5.07
CA LEU A 55 -6.40 31.11 6.19
C LEU A 55 -6.99 31.71 7.48
N GLY A 56 -6.63 31.16 8.63
CA GLY A 56 -7.16 31.60 9.93
C GLY A 56 -8.65 31.29 10.14
N ALA A 57 -9.20 30.34 9.38
CA ALA A 57 -10.65 30.12 9.28
C ALA A 57 -11.01 28.64 9.36
N THR A 58 -12.27 28.37 9.70
CA THR A 58 -12.84 27.03 9.82
C THR A 58 -14.18 26.94 9.07
N SER A 59 -14.41 25.80 8.43
CA SER A 59 -15.69 25.39 7.82
C SER A 59 -16.51 24.51 8.78
N PHE A 60 -15.87 23.94 9.79
CA PHE A 60 -16.48 23.09 10.80
C PHE A 60 -16.63 23.87 12.12
N THR A 61 -17.86 24.03 12.60
CA THR A 61 -18.17 24.85 13.80
C THR A 61 -17.56 24.31 15.10
N GLY A 62 -17.29 23.01 15.17
CA GLY A 62 -16.64 22.39 16.34
C GLY A 62 -15.12 22.59 16.43
N VAL A 63 -14.50 23.30 15.47
CA VAL A 63 -13.07 23.66 15.52
C VAL A 63 -12.92 25.15 15.82
N PRO A 64 -12.21 25.53 16.90
CA PRO A 64 -11.87 26.93 17.17
C PRO A 64 -11.00 27.50 16.05
N LYS A 65 -11.30 28.72 15.62
CA LYS A 65 -10.45 29.43 14.66
C LYS A 65 -9.11 29.77 15.32
N SER A 66 -8.02 29.53 14.60
CA SER A 66 -6.66 29.89 15.00
C SER A 66 -5.82 30.24 13.78
N ALA A 67 -4.63 30.80 14.00
CA ALA A 67 -3.66 31.07 12.92
C ALA A 67 -3.21 29.79 12.17
N GLN A 68 -3.40 28.61 12.77
CA GLN A 68 -3.07 27.30 12.17
C GLN A 68 -4.23 26.70 11.39
N THR A 69 -5.45 27.23 11.53
CA THR A 69 -6.61 26.69 10.81
C THR A 69 -6.76 27.29 9.42
N ALA A 70 -7.13 26.46 8.44
CA ALA A 70 -7.49 26.91 7.10
C ALA A 70 -8.74 26.19 6.59
N VAL A 71 -9.49 26.86 5.72
CA VAL A 71 -10.54 26.25 4.92
C VAL A 71 -9.96 25.88 3.58
N VAL A 72 -9.99 24.59 3.24
CA VAL A 72 -9.52 24.05 1.96
C VAL A 72 -10.70 23.47 1.20
N ARG A 73 -10.91 23.94 -0.03
CA ARG A 73 -11.90 23.35 -0.94
C ARG A 73 -11.31 22.12 -1.60
N VAL A 74 -12.02 21.00 -1.54
CA VAL A 74 -11.56 19.73 -2.11
C VAL A 74 -11.72 19.74 -3.63
N ASP A 75 -10.63 19.48 -4.34
CA ASP A 75 -10.61 19.37 -5.79
C ASP A 75 -10.66 17.91 -6.24
N SER A 76 -9.97 17.01 -5.53
CA SER A 76 -10.08 15.55 -5.68
C SER A 76 -9.75 14.82 -4.37
N VAL A 77 -10.35 13.64 -4.16
CA VAL A 77 -10.06 12.78 -3.01
C VAL A 77 -9.27 11.57 -3.50
N LEU A 78 -8.13 11.30 -2.85
CA LEU A 78 -7.17 10.28 -3.26
C LEU A 78 -7.15 9.08 -2.31
N LYS A 79 -7.36 9.31 -1.02
CA LYS A 79 -7.48 8.28 0.03
C LYS A 79 -8.45 8.77 1.10
N LYS A 80 -9.39 7.93 1.53
CA LYS A 80 -10.21 8.16 2.73
C LYS A 80 -10.82 6.85 3.24
N PRO A 81 -11.19 6.74 4.52
CA PRO A 81 -12.02 5.65 5.01
C PRO A 81 -13.40 5.67 4.35
N SER A 82 -14.02 4.49 4.20
CA SER A 82 -15.37 4.36 3.62
C SER A 82 -16.43 5.12 4.42
N ALA A 83 -16.28 5.17 5.75
CA ALA A 83 -17.18 5.86 6.67
C ALA A 83 -17.12 7.40 6.60
N VAL A 84 -16.11 7.99 5.97
CA VAL A 84 -15.96 9.45 5.87
C VAL A 84 -16.65 9.98 4.61
N SER A 85 -17.65 10.84 4.79
CA SER A 85 -18.41 11.49 3.71
C SER A 85 -17.69 12.74 3.17
N LEU A 86 -16.50 12.56 2.60
CA LEU A 86 -15.72 13.61 1.93
C LEU A 86 -15.76 13.44 0.41
N LYS A 87 -16.09 14.50 -0.33
CA LYS A 87 -16.15 14.51 -1.80
C LYS A 87 -15.65 15.82 -2.39
N LYS A 88 -15.42 15.82 -3.71
CA LYS A 88 -15.07 17.03 -4.48
C LYS A 88 -16.07 18.15 -4.26
N GLY A 89 -15.57 19.36 -4.04
CA GLY A 89 -16.34 20.57 -3.79
C GLY A 89 -16.62 20.84 -2.31
N ASP A 90 -16.40 19.87 -1.42
CA ASP A 90 -16.56 20.10 0.02
C ASP A 90 -15.49 21.06 0.55
N ASN A 91 -15.82 21.77 1.63
CA ASN A 91 -14.88 22.61 2.37
C ASN A 91 -14.42 21.90 3.64
N VAL A 92 -13.13 21.60 3.73
CA VAL A 92 -12.50 20.92 4.86
C VAL A 92 -11.79 21.94 5.74
N THR A 93 -11.91 21.77 7.05
CA THR A 93 -11.05 22.51 7.99
C THR A 93 -9.76 21.75 8.19
N VAL A 94 -8.63 22.36 7.87
CA VAL A 94 -7.30 21.78 8.00
C VAL A 94 -6.54 22.54 9.09
N GLU A 95 -6.04 21.83 10.10
CA GLU A 95 -5.02 22.35 11.00
C GLU A 95 -3.66 22.17 10.32
N LEU A 96 -3.09 23.28 9.85
CA LEU A 96 -1.83 23.34 9.12
C LEU A 96 -0.65 23.23 10.07
N LYS A 97 0.36 22.47 9.66
CA LYS A 97 1.64 22.33 10.37
C LYS A 97 2.49 23.58 10.24
N ASP A 98 2.51 24.16 9.04
CA ASP A 98 3.17 25.43 8.74
C ASP A 98 2.23 26.36 7.95
N PRO A 99 1.39 27.16 8.62
CA PRO A 99 0.47 28.06 7.94
C PRO A 99 1.18 29.16 7.13
N SER A 100 2.46 29.45 7.43
CA SER A 100 3.23 30.47 6.71
C SER A 100 3.64 30.03 5.30
N ALA A 101 3.63 28.72 5.03
CA ALA A 101 3.89 28.16 3.71
C ALA A 101 2.74 28.42 2.72
N PHE A 102 1.54 28.78 3.20
CA PHE A 102 0.35 28.88 2.38
C PHE A 102 -0.09 30.33 2.14
N GLN A 103 -0.72 30.52 0.97
CA GLN A 103 -1.48 31.72 0.63
C GLN A 103 -2.88 31.33 0.17
N GLN A 104 -3.83 32.24 0.27
CA GLN A 104 -5.15 32.03 -0.30
C GLN A 104 -5.03 31.76 -1.82
N GLY A 105 -5.73 30.73 -2.30
CA GLY A 105 -5.67 30.25 -3.67
C GLY A 105 -4.55 29.23 -3.93
N ALA A 106 -3.66 28.96 -2.96
CA ALA A 106 -2.64 27.93 -3.11
C ALA A 106 -3.27 26.56 -3.31
N GLN A 107 -2.77 25.82 -4.30
CA GLN A 107 -3.16 24.44 -4.58
C GLN A 107 -2.11 23.49 -4.06
N ALA A 108 -2.54 22.50 -3.29
CA ALA A 108 -1.65 21.47 -2.79
C ALA A 108 -2.38 20.13 -2.67
N THR A 109 -1.62 19.04 -2.66
CA THR A 109 -2.12 17.79 -2.09
C THR A 109 -1.80 17.76 -0.60
N PHE A 110 -2.82 17.48 0.21
CA PHE A 110 -2.73 17.44 1.66
C PHE A 110 -2.70 15.98 2.13
N TYR A 111 -1.69 15.67 2.94
CA TYR A 111 -1.51 14.40 3.65
C TYR A 111 -1.97 14.60 5.09
N THR A 112 -3.03 13.92 5.50
CA THR A 112 -3.73 14.29 6.73
C THR A 112 -4.15 13.10 7.57
N GLU A 113 -4.30 13.35 8.87
CA GLU A 113 -5.02 12.48 9.78
C GLU A 113 -6.39 13.06 10.14
N GLY A 114 -7.39 12.19 10.25
CA GLY A 114 -8.72 12.56 10.71
C GLY A 114 -8.71 13.11 12.13
N TRP A 115 -9.37 14.25 12.34
CA TRP A 115 -9.48 14.86 13.66
C TRP A 115 -10.93 14.87 14.16
N ILE A 116 -11.85 15.46 13.38
CA ILE A 116 -13.28 15.55 13.75
C ILE A 116 -14.15 15.25 12.54
N PHE A 117 -15.16 14.40 12.74
CA PHE A 117 -16.14 13.99 11.73
C PHE A 117 -17.57 14.26 12.25
N GLY A 118 -18.48 14.67 11.36
CA GLY A 118 -19.87 14.94 11.71
C GLY A 118 -20.63 15.58 10.53
N SER A 119 -21.20 16.77 10.74
CA SER A 119 -21.81 17.58 9.68
C SER A 119 -20.79 18.14 8.66
N GLY A 120 -19.51 17.92 8.89
CA GLY A 120 -18.39 18.23 8.01
C GLY A 120 -17.14 17.45 8.43
N VAL A 121 -15.99 17.82 7.87
CA VAL A 121 -14.71 17.13 8.10
C VAL A 121 -13.64 18.14 8.54
N ALA A 122 -12.96 17.81 9.63
CA ALA A 122 -11.74 18.48 10.06
C ALA A 122 -10.58 17.49 10.18
N VAL A 123 -9.40 17.91 9.72
CA VAL A 123 -8.21 17.07 9.65
C VAL A 123 -6.97 17.83 10.12
N LYS A 124 -5.94 17.10 10.50
CA LYS A 124 -4.61 17.66 10.83
C LYS A 124 -3.62 17.32 9.75
N GLU A 125 -2.82 18.31 9.37
CA GLU A 125 -1.82 18.17 8.33
C GLU A 125 -0.59 17.40 8.85
N LEU A 126 -0.23 16.32 8.16
CA LEU A 126 1.04 15.60 8.33
C LEU A 126 2.11 16.16 7.39
N GLY A 127 1.68 16.58 6.20
CA GLY A 127 2.48 17.30 5.21
C GLY A 127 1.66 17.71 3.98
N HIS A 128 2.31 18.38 3.04
CA HIS A 128 1.69 18.82 1.79
C HIS A 128 2.68 18.82 0.63
N GLU A 129 2.14 18.83 -0.59
CA GLU A 129 2.89 19.04 -1.82
C GLU A 129 2.20 20.10 -2.67
N PHE A 130 2.87 21.24 -2.91
CA PHE A 130 2.34 22.29 -3.77
C PHE A 130 2.26 21.85 -5.22
N LYS A 131 1.19 22.23 -5.89
CA LYS A 131 1.09 22.11 -7.33
C LYS A 131 1.94 23.21 -7.97
N THR A 132 3.08 22.87 -8.55
CA THR A 132 3.94 23.85 -9.21
C THR A 132 3.26 24.41 -10.45
N SER A 133 3.01 25.71 -10.46
CA SER A 133 2.62 26.49 -11.62
C SER A 133 3.86 26.98 -12.37
N SER A 134 4.74 26.07 -12.79
CA SER A 134 5.73 26.38 -13.81
C SER A 134 5.01 26.42 -15.15
N GLY A 135 5.24 27.47 -15.96
CA GLY A 135 4.63 27.71 -17.28
C GLY A 135 4.95 26.69 -18.37
N GLU A 136 5.15 25.43 -18.00
CA GLU A 136 5.11 24.29 -18.90
C GLU A 136 3.66 23.80 -18.98
N THR A 137 3.27 23.39 -20.19
CA THR A 137 2.00 22.77 -20.54
C THR A 137 1.38 21.99 -19.37
N PRO A 138 0.07 22.15 -19.10
CA PRO A 138 -0.58 21.54 -17.94
C PRO A 138 -0.22 20.06 -17.87
N LYS A 139 0.56 19.70 -16.83
CA LYS A 139 0.81 18.31 -16.50
C LYS A 139 -0.57 17.66 -16.38
N PRO A 140 -0.88 16.60 -17.14
CA PRO A 140 -2.23 16.06 -17.18
C PRO A 140 -2.64 15.71 -15.75
N ALA A 141 -3.91 15.97 -15.42
CA ALA A 141 -4.50 15.72 -14.10
C ALA A 141 -4.29 14.29 -13.54
N GLY A 142 -3.77 13.37 -14.36
CA GLY A 142 -3.39 12.01 -13.98
C GLY A 142 -1.93 11.80 -13.54
N ALA A 143 -1.04 12.80 -13.53
CA ALA A 143 0.34 12.60 -13.04
C ALA A 143 0.39 12.39 -11.52
N ASP A 144 -0.44 13.16 -10.81
CA ASP A 144 -0.60 13.03 -9.36
C ASP A 144 -1.32 11.71 -9.08
N GLU A 145 -2.44 11.42 -9.76
CA GLU A 145 -3.16 10.13 -9.63
C GLU A 145 -2.27 8.91 -9.90
N LYS A 146 -1.44 8.92 -10.95
CA LYS A 146 -0.49 7.82 -11.23
C LYS A 146 0.54 7.64 -10.12
N THR A 147 1.01 8.74 -9.53
CA THR A 147 1.96 8.68 -8.40
C THR A 147 1.27 8.11 -7.16
N TYR A 148 0.03 8.49 -6.88
CA TYR A 148 -0.77 7.89 -5.82
C TYR A 148 -1.11 6.42 -6.10
N GLN A 149 -1.45 6.06 -7.34
CA GLN A 149 -1.71 4.68 -7.74
C GLN A 149 -0.46 3.83 -7.55
N HIS A 150 0.70 4.28 -8.01
CA HIS A 150 1.96 3.59 -7.79
C HIS A 150 2.33 3.49 -6.31
N ALA A 151 2.11 4.54 -5.51
CA ALA A 151 2.35 4.47 -4.08
C ALA A 151 1.36 3.52 -3.38
N GLN A 152 0.09 3.48 -3.79
CA GLN A 152 -0.90 2.53 -3.27
C GLN A 152 -0.57 1.09 -3.67
N GLU A 153 -0.13 0.86 -4.92
CA GLU A 153 0.36 -0.42 -5.41
C GLU A 153 1.58 -0.87 -4.60
N GLN A 154 2.55 0.02 -4.35
CA GLN A 154 3.73 -0.25 -3.53
C GLN A 154 3.38 -0.54 -2.07
N ILE A 155 2.41 0.16 -1.49
CA ILE A 155 1.93 -0.11 -0.14
C ILE A 155 1.25 -1.48 -0.10
N GLY A 156 0.37 -1.77 -1.06
CA GLY A 156 -0.29 -3.06 -1.18
C GLY A 156 0.69 -4.21 -1.43
N ASP A 157 1.74 -3.97 -2.22
CA ASP A 157 2.84 -4.91 -2.44
C ASP A 157 3.65 -5.13 -1.17
N GLN A 158 3.95 -4.08 -0.39
CA GLN A 158 4.67 -4.23 0.87
C GLN A 158 3.85 -5.02 1.89
N GLU A 159 2.56 -4.70 2.07
CA GLU A 159 1.67 -5.47 2.95
C GLU A 159 1.53 -6.92 2.50
N LEU A 160 1.48 -7.16 1.18
CA LEU A 160 1.49 -8.50 0.62
C LEU A 160 2.82 -9.20 0.89
N GLN A 161 3.96 -8.53 0.69
CA GLN A 161 5.28 -9.05 0.97
C GLN A 161 5.43 -9.44 2.44
N ASP A 162 5.00 -8.57 3.36
CA ASP A 162 5.09 -8.82 4.80
C ASP A 162 4.29 -10.06 5.20
N ARG A 163 3.08 -10.24 4.66
CA ARG A 163 2.25 -11.45 4.85
C ARG A 163 2.90 -12.69 4.26
N LEU A 164 3.42 -12.60 3.04
CA LEU A 164 4.14 -13.69 2.39
C LEU A 164 5.37 -14.08 3.21
N ASN A 165 6.07 -13.12 3.81
CA ASN A 165 7.24 -13.33 4.66
C ASN A 165 6.88 -13.96 6.02
N SER A 166 5.75 -13.58 6.62
CA SER A 166 5.29 -14.17 7.89
C SER A 166 4.72 -15.58 7.77
N ALA A 167 4.18 -15.95 6.60
CA ALA A 167 3.57 -17.26 6.39
C ALA A 167 4.61 -18.40 6.45
N ASP A 168 4.30 -19.50 7.13
CA ASP A 168 5.14 -20.72 7.12
C ASP A 168 5.16 -21.35 5.72
N PHE A 169 4.00 -21.36 5.04
CA PHE A 169 3.83 -21.87 3.68
C PHE A 169 2.97 -20.91 2.85
N VAL A 170 3.27 -20.83 1.55
CA VAL A 170 2.39 -20.20 0.58
C VAL A 170 2.10 -21.23 -0.49
N VAL A 171 0.85 -21.61 -0.66
CA VAL A 171 0.45 -22.70 -1.57
C VAL A 171 -0.61 -22.22 -2.55
N VAL A 172 -0.56 -22.74 -3.78
CA VAL A 172 -1.67 -22.69 -4.73
C VAL A 172 -2.42 -24.00 -4.61
N GLY A 173 -3.74 -23.92 -4.48
CA GLY A 173 -4.53 -25.13 -4.30
C GLY A 173 -6.02 -24.93 -4.53
N ARG A 174 -6.75 -26.02 -4.28
CA ARG A 174 -8.21 -26.07 -4.35
C ARG A 174 -8.78 -26.60 -3.05
N VAL A 175 -9.78 -25.92 -2.51
CA VAL A 175 -10.56 -26.39 -1.36
C VAL A 175 -11.45 -27.55 -1.82
N THR A 176 -11.22 -28.74 -1.28
CA THR A 176 -11.99 -29.95 -1.63
C THR A 176 -13.13 -30.25 -0.67
N ASP A 177 -13.03 -29.77 0.56
CA ASP A 177 -14.03 -29.96 1.61
C ASP A 177 -14.01 -28.81 2.61
N VAL A 178 -15.17 -28.48 3.17
CA VAL A 178 -15.32 -27.46 4.22
C VAL A 178 -16.38 -27.93 5.21
N HIS A 179 -16.05 -27.94 6.50
CA HIS A 179 -16.98 -28.32 7.56
C HIS A 179 -16.66 -27.60 8.87
N ARG A 180 -17.64 -27.52 9.77
CA ARG A 180 -17.44 -27.02 11.13
C ARG A 180 -16.49 -27.94 11.89
N TRP A 181 -15.48 -27.38 12.55
CA TRP A 181 -14.55 -28.18 13.33
C TRP A 181 -15.13 -28.51 14.70
N ASN A 182 -15.17 -29.79 15.04
CA ASN A 182 -15.55 -30.26 16.36
C ASN A 182 -14.29 -30.37 17.22
N ALA A 183 -14.02 -29.32 17.99
CA ALA A 183 -12.84 -29.28 18.86
C ALA A 183 -12.84 -30.46 19.85
N PRO A 184 -11.74 -31.22 19.95
CA PRO A 184 -11.64 -32.29 20.93
C PRO A 184 -11.56 -31.70 22.35
N LYS A 185 -11.92 -32.47 23.37
CA LYS A 185 -11.87 -32.04 24.79
C LYS A 185 -10.49 -31.56 25.25
N SER A 186 -9.44 -31.95 24.54
CA SER A 186 -8.06 -31.53 24.80
C SER A 186 -7.70 -30.16 24.20
N ALA A 187 -8.56 -29.58 23.36
CA ALA A 187 -8.36 -28.23 22.84
C ALA A 187 -8.51 -27.24 23.99
N THR A 188 -7.44 -26.50 24.30
CA THR A 188 -7.46 -25.47 25.32
C THR A 188 -8.08 -24.20 24.75
N THR A 189 -9.40 -24.05 24.91
CA THR A 189 -10.08 -22.78 24.62
C THR A 189 -10.09 -21.96 25.91
N ARG A 190 -9.22 -20.94 26.02
CA ARG A 190 -9.52 -19.84 26.93
C ARG A 190 -10.81 -19.22 26.41
N VAL A 191 -11.91 -19.40 27.13
CA VAL A 191 -13.21 -18.89 26.71
C VAL A 191 -13.13 -17.36 26.69
N SER A 192 -13.14 -16.79 25.50
CA SER A 192 -13.21 -15.37 25.23
C SER A 192 -14.58 -15.06 24.61
N GLU A 193 -15.05 -13.83 24.82
CA GLU A 193 -16.24 -13.31 24.12
C GLU A 193 -16.11 -13.42 22.59
N HIS A 194 -14.88 -13.37 22.09
CA HIS A 194 -14.57 -13.48 20.66
C HIS A 194 -14.07 -14.86 20.23
N ASP A 195 -14.54 -15.92 20.89
CA ASP A 195 -14.15 -17.29 20.54
C ASP A 195 -14.47 -17.60 19.07
N PRO A 196 -13.46 -17.97 18.27
CA PRO A 196 -13.66 -18.25 16.85
C PRO A 196 -14.56 -19.47 16.66
N ASP A 197 -15.56 -19.31 15.80
CA ASP A 197 -16.37 -20.42 15.33
C ASP A 197 -15.56 -21.25 14.32
N TRP A 198 -14.68 -22.12 14.80
CA TRP A 198 -13.71 -22.82 13.97
C TRP A 198 -14.35 -23.73 12.91
N HIS A 199 -13.87 -23.59 11.69
CA HIS A 199 -14.15 -24.45 10.56
C HIS A 199 -12.85 -24.99 10.00
N GLU A 200 -12.91 -26.17 9.39
CA GLU A 200 -11.80 -26.79 8.67
C GLU A 200 -12.11 -26.77 7.17
N ALA A 201 -11.10 -26.38 6.39
CA ALA A 201 -11.06 -26.54 4.95
C ALA A 201 -9.94 -27.52 4.60
N VAL A 202 -10.24 -28.54 3.79
CA VAL A 202 -9.21 -29.42 3.21
C VAL A 202 -8.77 -28.81 1.89
N VAL A 203 -7.52 -28.39 1.80
CA VAL A 203 -6.92 -27.82 0.59
C VAL A 203 -6.05 -28.86 -0.08
N GLU A 204 -6.39 -29.22 -1.30
CA GLU A 204 -5.52 -29.97 -2.21
C GLU A 204 -4.50 -29.02 -2.82
N VAL A 205 -3.24 -29.22 -2.45
CA VAL A 205 -2.10 -28.40 -2.88
C VAL A 205 -1.67 -28.81 -4.27
N GLN A 206 -1.72 -27.85 -5.20
CA GLN A 206 -1.30 -28.00 -6.59
C GLN A 206 0.14 -27.55 -6.78
N SER A 207 0.55 -26.47 -6.11
CA SER A 207 1.94 -26.03 -6.08
C SER A 207 2.28 -25.32 -4.79
N VAL A 208 3.54 -25.40 -4.37
CA VAL A 208 4.09 -24.67 -3.23
C VAL A 208 4.91 -23.50 -3.78
N LEU A 209 4.58 -22.28 -3.37
CA LEU A 209 5.30 -21.06 -3.72
C LEU A 209 6.35 -20.70 -2.66
N LYS A 210 6.07 -20.99 -1.38
CA LYS A 210 6.99 -20.80 -0.24
C LYS A 210 6.84 -21.96 0.75
N GLY A 211 7.95 -22.36 1.38
CA GLY A 211 8.01 -23.42 2.38
C GLY A 211 8.48 -24.75 1.79
N ALA A 212 8.67 -25.75 2.65
CA ALA A 212 9.05 -27.10 2.21
C ALA A 212 7.89 -27.78 1.46
N GLN A 213 8.15 -28.94 0.85
CA GLN A 213 7.07 -29.72 0.25
C GLN A 213 6.09 -30.23 1.33
N VAL A 214 4.80 -29.99 1.14
CA VAL A 214 3.75 -30.55 1.99
C VAL A 214 3.65 -32.07 1.82
N LYS A 215 3.52 -32.79 2.93
CA LYS A 215 3.40 -34.26 2.92
C LYS A 215 2.01 -34.68 2.42
N GLY A 216 1.95 -35.45 1.34
CA GLY A 216 0.70 -36.09 0.88
C GLY A 216 -0.33 -35.12 0.26
N ASN A 217 0.13 -34.05 -0.40
CA ASN A 217 -0.59 -33.06 -1.22
C ASN A 217 -1.89 -32.44 -0.65
N LYS A 218 -2.26 -32.73 0.59
CA LYS A 218 -3.42 -32.14 1.26
C LYS A 218 -2.99 -31.51 2.57
N VAL A 219 -3.56 -30.34 2.84
CA VAL A 219 -3.41 -29.64 4.12
C VAL A 219 -4.78 -29.31 4.68
N VAL A 220 -4.87 -29.27 6.01
CA VAL A 220 -6.08 -28.82 6.71
C VAL A 220 -5.84 -27.39 7.15
N VAL A 221 -6.76 -26.50 6.80
CA VAL A 221 -6.71 -25.09 7.16
C VAL A 221 -7.88 -24.78 8.07
N ARG A 222 -7.59 -24.34 9.29
CA ARG A 222 -8.59 -23.83 10.23
C ARG A 222 -8.79 -22.34 10.07
N PHE A 223 -10.04 -21.94 10.06
CA PHE A 223 -10.46 -20.55 9.90
C PHE A 223 -11.74 -20.27 10.71
N PRO A 224 -11.98 -19.04 11.15
CA PRO A 224 -13.23 -18.67 11.81
C PRO A 224 -14.36 -18.56 10.78
N GLY A 225 -15.46 -19.27 10.99
CA GLY A 225 -16.64 -19.27 10.11
C GLY A 225 -17.62 -18.12 10.36
N ARG A 226 -17.61 -17.50 11.53
CA ARG A 226 -18.47 -16.34 11.87
C ARG A 226 -17.82 -15.01 11.52
N ASN A 227 -18.66 -13.99 11.33
CA ASN A 227 -18.30 -12.60 11.08
C ASN A 227 -18.34 -11.77 12.38
N ASP A 228 -17.70 -12.27 13.43
CA ASP A 228 -17.44 -11.46 14.63
C ASP A 228 -16.45 -10.33 14.30
N VAL A 229 -16.45 -9.23 15.05
CA VAL A 229 -15.52 -8.09 14.86
C VAL A 229 -14.06 -8.56 14.83
N ALA A 230 -13.70 -9.55 15.65
CA ALA A 230 -12.33 -10.11 15.66
C ALA A 230 -11.97 -10.90 14.38
N TRP A 231 -12.96 -11.38 13.62
CA TRP A 231 -12.78 -12.36 12.54
C TRP A 231 -13.42 -11.95 11.20
N VAL A 232 -14.00 -10.76 11.12
CA VAL A 232 -14.75 -10.25 9.96
C VAL A 232 -13.89 -10.19 8.70
N HIS A 233 -12.59 -10.01 8.85
CA HIS A 233 -11.64 -9.94 7.73
C HIS A 233 -10.89 -11.25 7.47
N SER A 234 -11.11 -12.30 8.28
CA SER A 234 -10.51 -13.61 8.05
C SER A 234 -11.15 -14.31 6.85
N PRO A 235 -10.38 -15.02 6.02
CA PRO A 235 -10.91 -15.77 4.89
C PRO A 235 -12.05 -16.72 5.29
N LYS A 236 -13.06 -16.80 4.42
CA LYS A 236 -14.17 -17.76 4.54
C LYS A 236 -14.12 -18.66 3.32
N PHE A 237 -13.77 -19.93 3.53
CA PHE A 237 -13.56 -20.84 2.42
C PHE A 237 -14.86 -21.50 1.96
N ALA A 238 -14.94 -21.71 0.64
CA ALA A 238 -16.00 -22.48 0.01
C ALA A 238 -15.43 -23.70 -0.70
N LYS A 239 -16.21 -24.79 -0.75
CA LYS A 239 -15.86 -25.97 -1.53
C LYS A 239 -15.65 -25.59 -3.01
N ASN A 240 -14.63 -26.19 -3.63
CA ASN A 240 -14.14 -25.91 -4.98
C ASN A 240 -13.45 -24.55 -5.19
N GLN A 241 -13.32 -23.72 -4.15
CA GLN A 241 -12.55 -22.48 -4.24
C GLN A 241 -11.10 -22.78 -4.63
N GLN A 242 -10.57 -22.04 -5.60
CA GLN A 242 -9.18 -22.08 -6.00
C GLN A 242 -8.52 -20.75 -5.64
N GLY A 243 -7.26 -20.80 -5.22
CA GLY A 243 -6.54 -19.60 -4.85
C GLY A 243 -5.14 -19.87 -4.33
N ILE A 244 -4.54 -18.79 -3.86
CA ILE A 244 -3.26 -18.79 -3.13
C ILE A 244 -3.61 -18.66 -1.65
N PHE A 245 -3.01 -19.50 -0.82
CA PHE A 245 -3.24 -19.53 0.61
C PHE A 245 -1.92 -19.31 1.34
N CYS A 246 -1.85 -18.23 2.11
CA CYS A 246 -0.80 -17.96 3.10
C CYS A 246 -1.17 -18.71 4.37
N LEU A 247 -0.34 -19.69 4.73
CA LEU A 247 -0.61 -20.65 5.78
C LEU A 247 0.41 -20.51 6.91
N SER A 248 -0.09 -20.39 8.13
CA SER A 248 0.71 -20.44 9.36
C SER A 248 0.41 -21.75 10.09
N LYS A 249 1.40 -22.36 10.74
CA LYS A 249 1.15 -23.55 11.57
C LYS A 249 0.16 -23.21 12.66
N ASP A 250 -0.77 -24.14 12.91
CA ASP A 250 -1.82 -23.89 13.88
C ASP A 250 -1.29 -23.87 15.32
N GLN A 251 -1.30 -22.68 15.90
CA GLN A 251 -1.10 -22.44 17.34
C GLN A 251 -2.36 -21.86 18.00
N ALA A 252 -3.39 -21.55 17.22
CA ALA A 252 -4.56 -20.79 17.68
C ALA A 252 -5.69 -21.70 18.18
N SER A 253 -5.85 -22.88 17.58
CA SER A 253 -6.89 -23.84 17.98
C SER A 253 -6.50 -24.73 19.17
N GLY A 254 -5.21 -24.75 19.52
CA GLY A 254 -4.63 -25.66 20.51
C GLY A 254 -4.40 -27.10 20.04
N VAL A 255 -4.70 -27.45 18.78
CA VAL A 255 -4.55 -28.83 18.27
C VAL A 255 -3.81 -28.85 16.91
N PRO A 256 -2.49 -29.00 16.83
CA PRO A 256 -1.73 -28.76 15.59
C PRO A 256 -1.88 -29.84 14.49
N THR A 257 -2.76 -30.83 14.68
CA THR A 257 -2.96 -31.94 13.73
C THR A 257 -4.42 -32.30 13.54
N ALA A 258 -4.75 -32.88 12.38
CA ALA A 258 -6.08 -33.41 12.04
C ALA A 258 -5.94 -34.76 11.32
N MET A 259 -7.03 -35.52 11.23
CA MET A 259 -7.08 -36.79 10.50
C MET A 259 -7.81 -36.60 9.17
N VAL A 260 -7.13 -36.88 8.05
CA VAL A 260 -7.73 -36.84 6.71
C VAL A 260 -7.48 -38.18 6.02
N GLY A 261 -8.56 -38.89 5.65
CA GLY A 261 -8.45 -40.18 4.98
C GLY A 261 -7.63 -41.22 5.74
N GLY A 262 -7.75 -41.25 7.08
CA GLY A 262 -7.00 -42.17 7.95
C GLY A 262 -5.54 -41.80 8.21
N ARG A 263 -5.07 -40.63 7.72
CA ARG A 263 -3.70 -40.15 7.94
C ARG A 263 -3.70 -38.89 8.79
N GLN A 264 -2.76 -38.79 9.71
CA GLN A 264 -2.52 -37.56 10.47
C GLN A 264 -1.81 -36.54 9.57
N VAL A 265 -2.37 -35.33 9.51
CA VAL A 265 -1.83 -34.19 8.75
C VAL A 265 -1.64 -33.00 9.67
N THR A 266 -0.65 -32.16 9.35
CA THR A 266 -0.44 -30.88 10.03
C THR A 266 -1.59 -29.93 9.71
N VAL A 267 -2.06 -29.23 10.73
CA VAL A 267 -3.07 -28.18 10.59
C VAL A 267 -2.38 -26.83 10.48
N TYR A 268 -2.91 -26.02 9.59
CA TYR A 268 -2.52 -24.65 9.38
C TYR A 268 -3.72 -23.73 9.67
N THR A 269 -3.46 -22.44 9.81
CA THR A 269 -4.47 -21.41 9.94
C THR A 269 -4.32 -20.36 8.86
N CYS A 270 -5.43 -19.69 8.58
CA CYS A 270 -5.53 -18.58 7.64
C CYS A 270 -6.45 -17.55 8.30
N LEU A 271 -5.86 -16.58 8.99
CA LEU A 271 -6.58 -15.69 9.94
C LEU A 271 -6.52 -14.23 9.52
N GLY A 272 -5.44 -13.83 8.85
CA GLY A 272 -5.18 -12.46 8.44
C GLY A 272 -5.99 -12.05 7.22
N HIS A 273 -6.28 -10.75 7.16
CA HIS A 273 -6.84 -10.14 5.97
C HIS A 273 -5.90 -10.32 4.77
N GLY A 274 -6.41 -10.92 3.69
CA GLY A 274 -5.64 -11.18 2.48
C GLY A 274 -4.70 -12.39 2.55
N ASP A 275 -4.84 -13.28 3.54
CA ASP A 275 -4.14 -14.57 3.56
C ASP A 275 -4.69 -15.54 2.48
N SER A 276 -5.83 -15.23 1.88
CA SER A 276 -6.39 -15.92 0.72
C SER A 276 -6.47 -14.96 -0.46
N LEU A 277 -5.80 -15.29 -1.56
CA LEU A 277 -5.72 -14.46 -2.77
C LEU A 277 -6.29 -15.22 -3.98
N PRO A 278 -6.81 -14.51 -5.00
CA PRO A 278 -7.30 -15.14 -6.22
C PRO A 278 -6.17 -15.72 -7.07
N MET A 279 -6.51 -16.66 -7.96
CA MET A 279 -5.56 -17.28 -8.90
C MET A 279 -4.88 -16.27 -9.84
N SER A 280 -5.52 -15.12 -10.11
CA SER A 280 -4.96 -14.03 -10.93
C SER A 280 -3.66 -13.47 -10.35
N ASP A 281 -3.45 -13.61 -9.04
CA ASP A 281 -2.33 -12.97 -8.34
C ASP A 281 -1.08 -13.86 -8.30
N VAL A 282 -1.14 -15.07 -8.88
CA VAL A 282 -0.01 -16.02 -8.88
C VAL A 282 1.28 -15.40 -9.47
N PRO A 283 1.24 -14.68 -10.62
CA PRO A 283 2.44 -14.03 -11.15
C PRO A 283 3.01 -12.97 -10.21
N ARG A 284 2.14 -12.15 -9.61
CA ARG A 284 2.52 -11.09 -8.66
C ARG A 284 3.17 -11.69 -7.42
N VAL A 285 2.54 -12.69 -6.79
CA VAL A 285 3.08 -13.40 -5.62
C VAL A 285 4.41 -14.08 -5.93
N ARG A 286 4.54 -14.73 -7.10
CA ARG A 286 5.82 -15.31 -7.52
C ARG A 286 6.92 -14.28 -7.72
N SER A 287 6.59 -13.06 -8.15
CA SER A 287 7.56 -11.97 -8.28
C SER A 287 8.04 -11.50 -6.91
N LEU A 288 7.11 -11.32 -5.97
CA LEU A 288 7.40 -10.86 -4.61
C LEU A 288 8.22 -11.88 -3.80
N LEU A 289 7.99 -13.19 -3.99
CA LEU A 289 8.75 -14.24 -3.31
C LEU A 289 10.18 -14.48 -3.84
N LYS A 290 10.55 -13.88 -4.98
CA LYS A 290 11.90 -14.01 -5.56
C LYS A 290 12.90 -12.96 -5.06
N ASN A 291 12.38 -11.88 -4.48
CA ASN A 291 13.17 -10.78 -3.92
C ASN A 291 13.49 -11.06 -2.45
#